data_AF-A0AAW1WUJ4-F1
#
_entry.id   AF-A0AAW1WUJ4-F1
#
_cell.length_a   1.000
_cell.length_b   1.000
_cell.length_c   1.000
_cell.angle_alpha   90.00
_cell.angle_beta   90.00
_cell.angle_gamma   90.00
#
_symmetry.space_group_name_H-M   'P 1'
#
loop_
_entity.id
_entity.type
_entity.pdbx_description
1 polymer ?
#
loop_
_entity_poly.entity_id
_entity_poly.type
_entity_poly.pdbx_seq_one_letter_code
_entity_poly.pdbx_strand_id
1 'polypeptide(L)'
;MSLPCSLVFQVVIREALGRALVHYYPMAGRLREGHNRKLMVDCNGEGVLFVEATAGVTLEELGDAVQPPCPLLEEFLCDVPGSDGILGCPLLLIQVTLLRCGGFILALRLNHTICDGAGVAQFLNTVGEMAQGKNEPSIPPVWEREVLNARDPPRITRMHHEFEEIIDYSDQSSAAAEMVQKSFYFGPKEITALKKHLTLHLSSCSRFDLITSCLWKCRTVALEHNPKQENEDGILVPVCLPLKSMERFQQELKRMTSLENMENIDNNKPAKIMSML
;
A
#
# COMPACT_ATOMS: atom_id res chain seq x y z
N MET A 1 -26.87 34.58 4.97
CA MET A 1 -27.45 33.24 4.71
C MET A 1 -26.44 32.22 5.21
N SER A 2 -26.77 31.47 6.25
CA SER A 2 -25.93 30.38 6.77
C SER A 2 -25.93 29.22 5.77
N LEU A 3 -24.75 28.80 5.31
CA LEU A 3 -24.61 27.57 4.53
C LEU A 3 -25.15 26.39 5.35
N PRO A 4 -25.83 25.41 4.74
CA PRO A 4 -26.17 24.15 5.40
C PRO A 4 -24.92 23.51 6.03
N CYS A 5 -25.06 22.91 7.21
CA CYS A 5 -23.93 22.33 7.97
C CYS A 5 -23.11 21.31 7.15
N SER A 6 -23.75 20.63 6.17
CA SER A 6 -23.11 19.71 5.23
C SER A 6 -22.15 20.38 4.23
N LEU A 7 -22.41 21.63 3.82
CA LEU A 7 -21.55 22.41 2.92
C LEU A 7 -20.31 22.99 3.63
N VAL A 8 -20.32 23.07 4.96
CA VAL A 8 -19.21 23.66 5.72
C VAL A 8 -17.97 22.77 5.69
N PHE A 9 -18.15 21.45 5.77
CA PHE A 9 -17.05 20.51 5.94
C PHE A 9 -16.19 20.32 4.67
N GLN A 10 -16.81 20.12 3.50
CA GLN A 10 -16.08 19.99 2.24
C GLN A 10 -15.28 21.27 1.93
N VAL A 11 -15.86 22.42 2.24
CA VAL A 11 -15.17 23.72 2.18
C VAL A 11 -13.97 23.75 3.13
N VAL A 12 -14.12 23.31 4.39
CA VAL A 12 -12.99 23.26 5.34
C VAL A 12 -11.85 22.38 4.83
N ILE A 13 -12.13 21.18 4.31
CA ILE A 13 -11.07 20.32 3.76
C ILE A 13 -10.43 20.97 2.54
N ARG A 14 -11.23 21.51 1.61
CA ARG A 14 -10.71 22.11 0.37
C ARG A 14 -9.81 23.31 0.66
N GLU A 15 -10.22 24.19 1.58
CA GLU A 15 -9.41 25.33 2.02
C GLU A 15 -8.13 24.87 2.75
N ALA A 16 -8.25 23.88 3.64
CA ALA A 16 -7.11 23.31 4.34
C ALA A 16 -6.10 22.67 3.39
N LEU A 17 -6.58 21.98 2.36
CA LEU A 17 -5.78 21.42 1.28
C LEU A 17 -5.05 22.52 0.50
N GLY A 18 -5.76 23.59 0.12
CA GLY A 18 -5.16 24.74 -0.54
C GLY A 18 -4.02 25.36 0.27
N ARG A 19 -4.23 25.53 1.58
CA ARG A 19 -3.20 26.03 2.51
C ARG A 19 -2.02 25.07 2.64
N ALA A 20 -2.27 23.76 2.77
CA ALA A 20 -1.21 22.77 2.83
C ALA A 20 -0.36 22.75 1.55
N LEU A 21 -1.00 22.90 0.38
CA LEU A 21 -0.32 22.96 -0.92
C LEU A 21 0.58 24.19 -1.10
N VAL A 22 0.45 25.24 -0.27
CA VAL A 22 1.45 26.33 -0.26
C VAL A 22 2.81 25.80 0.20
N HIS A 23 2.82 24.93 1.22
CA HIS A 23 4.04 24.31 1.74
C HIS A 23 4.46 23.09 0.90
N TYR A 24 3.47 22.32 0.42
CA TYR A 24 3.65 21.13 -0.41
C TYR A 24 3.43 21.44 -1.90
N TYR A 25 3.91 22.60 -2.36
CA TYR A 25 3.67 23.08 -3.72
C TYR A 25 4.07 22.12 -4.85
N PRO A 26 5.09 21.23 -4.73
CA PRO A 26 5.37 20.25 -5.78
C PRO A 26 4.19 19.31 -6.06
N MET A 27 3.33 19.04 -5.07
CA MET A 27 2.15 18.18 -5.25
C MET A 27 1.08 18.79 -6.16
N ALA A 28 1.08 20.12 -6.30
CA ALA A 28 0.20 20.85 -7.22
C ALA A 28 0.77 20.94 -8.65
N GLY A 29 1.93 20.33 -8.90
CA GLY A 29 2.60 20.32 -10.20
C GLY A 29 2.21 19.14 -11.09
N ARG A 30 3.06 18.88 -12.09
CA ARG A 30 3.00 17.71 -12.98
C ARG A 30 4.37 17.06 -13.07
N LEU A 31 4.39 15.73 -13.20
CA LEU A 31 5.62 15.05 -13.57
C LEU A 31 5.87 15.20 -15.06
N ARG A 32 7.13 15.43 -15.42
CA ARG A 32 7.61 15.42 -16.79
C ARG A 32 8.89 14.62 -16.89
N GLU A 33 9.12 14.06 -18.06
CA GLU A 33 10.40 13.45 -18.36
C GLU A 33 11.43 14.55 -18.71
N GLY A 34 12.58 14.50 -18.05
CA GLY A 34 13.72 15.35 -18.28
C GLY A 34 14.86 14.62 -18.99
N HIS A 35 16.05 15.23 -18.95
CA HIS A 35 17.24 14.65 -19.55
C HIS A 35 17.57 13.26 -18.98
N ASN A 36 18.04 12.35 -19.83
CA ASN A 36 18.35 10.95 -19.48
C ASN A 36 17.18 10.18 -18.86
N ARG A 37 15.94 10.48 -19.30
CA ARG A 37 14.70 9.85 -18.82
C ARG A 37 14.44 10.03 -17.32
N LYS A 38 15.07 11.03 -16.69
CA LYS A 38 14.85 11.35 -15.27
C LYS A 38 13.53 12.06 -15.10
N LEU A 39 12.72 11.64 -14.13
CA LEU A 39 11.50 12.35 -13.77
C LEU A 39 11.85 13.68 -13.08
N MET A 40 11.12 14.72 -13.45
CA MET A 40 11.19 16.05 -12.86
C MET A 40 9.77 16.51 -12.52
N VAL A 41 9.63 17.26 -11.42
CA VAL A 41 8.36 17.90 -11.09
C VAL A 41 8.35 19.30 -11.66
N ASP A 42 7.46 19.55 -12.60
CA ASP A 42 7.11 20.89 -13.02
C ASP A 42 6.13 21.49 -12.00
N CYS A 43 6.63 22.41 -11.18
CA CYS A 43 5.87 23.07 -10.11
C CYS A 43 5.00 24.20 -10.68
N ASN A 44 4.16 23.88 -11.66
CA ASN A 44 3.39 24.83 -12.45
C ASN A 44 2.12 25.35 -11.76
N GLY A 45 1.79 24.82 -10.57
CA GLY A 45 0.67 25.29 -9.76
C GLY A 45 -0.70 24.99 -10.37
N GLU A 46 -0.81 24.05 -11.32
CA GLU A 46 -2.11 23.64 -11.89
C GLU A 46 -3.04 22.98 -10.87
N GLY A 47 -2.52 22.62 -9.70
CA GLY A 47 -3.31 22.11 -8.58
C GLY A 47 -3.48 20.61 -8.60
N VAL A 48 -4.30 20.16 -7.64
CA VAL A 48 -4.69 18.77 -7.44
C VAL A 48 -6.16 18.58 -7.80
N LEU A 49 -6.59 17.35 -8.06
CA LEU A 49 -8.00 17.06 -8.26
C LEU A 49 -8.70 16.93 -6.91
N PHE A 50 -9.81 17.66 -6.74
CA PHE A 50 -10.66 17.60 -5.55
C PHE A 50 -12.11 17.34 -5.98
N VAL A 51 -12.65 16.18 -5.61
CA VAL A 51 -14.00 15.75 -5.96
C VAL A 51 -14.88 15.76 -4.72
N GLU A 52 -16.01 16.46 -4.81
CA GLU A 52 -17.05 16.48 -3.78
C GLU A 52 -18.15 15.51 -4.17
N ALA A 53 -18.52 14.60 -3.27
CA ALA A 53 -19.57 13.62 -3.49
C ALA A 53 -20.49 13.48 -2.27
N THR A 54 -21.66 12.89 -2.48
CA THR A 54 -22.57 12.47 -1.40
C THR A 54 -23.04 11.05 -1.66
N ALA A 55 -23.18 10.26 -0.59
CA ALA A 55 -23.73 8.91 -0.66
C ALA A 55 -24.95 8.77 0.26
N GLY A 56 -26.01 8.17 -0.26
CA GLY A 56 -27.28 7.95 0.46
C GLY A 56 -27.24 6.88 1.56
N VAL A 57 -26.04 6.48 1.98
CA VAL A 57 -25.77 5.42 2.96
C VAL A 57 -25.15 6.01 4.23
N THR A 58 -25.28 5.33 5.36
CA THR A 58 -24.59 5.65 6.61
C THR A 58 -23.31 4.83 6.74
N LEU A 59 -22.40 5.25 7.64
CA LEU A 59 -21.20 4.47 7.95
C LEU A 59 -21.54 3.10 8.57
N GLU A 60 -22.64 3.03 9.33
CA GLU A 60 -23.14 1.77 9.92
C GLU A 60 -23.64 0.81 8.83
N GLU A 61 -24.35 1.31 7.82
CA GLU A 61 -24.81 0.52 6.67
C GLU A 61 -23.64 -0.01 5.83
N LEU A 62 -22.53 0.74 5.75
CA LEU A 62 -21.32 0.29 5.07
C LEU A 62 -20.62 -0.87 5.80
N GLY A 63 -20.67 -0.88 7.15
CA GLY A 63 -20.13 -1.96 7.97
C GLY A 63 -18.70 -2.37 7.58
N ASP A 64 -18.47 -3.67 7.46
CA ASP A 64 -17.15 -4.22 7.09
C ASP A 64 -16.83 -4.13 5.60
N ALA A 65 -17.76 -3.67 4.75
CA ALA A 65 -17.53 -3.57 3.30
C ALA A 65 -16.47 -2.52 2.93
N VAL A 66 -16.13 -1.60 3.85
CA VAL A 66 -15.02 -0.64 3.65
C VAL A 66 -13.66 -1.21 4.05
N GLN A 67 -13.62 -2.41 4.63
CA GLN A 67 -12.35 -3.08 4.95
C GLN A 67 -11.70 -3.64 3.68
N PRO A 68 -10.36 -3.73 3.61
CA PRO A 68 -9.68 -4.34 2.46
C PRO A 68 -10.02 -5.83 2.33
N PRO A 69 -10.17 -6.37 1.10
CA PRO A 69 -10.33 -5.63 -0.14
C PRO A 69 -11.69 -4.91 -0.13
N CYS A 70 -11.67 -3.61 -0.36
CA CYS A 70 -12.89 -2.79 -0.32
C CYS A 70 -13.57 -2.87 -1.70
N PRO A 71 -14.69 -3.60 -1.87
CA PRO A 71 -15.41 -3.67 -3.14
C PRO A 71 -16.01 -2.32 -3.57
N LEU A 72 -16.12 -1.36 -2.65
CA LEU A 72 -16.69 -0.04 -2.89
C LEU A 72 -15.63 1.01 -3.23
N LEU A 73 -14.37 0.61 -3.46
CA LEU A 73 -13.28 1.56 -3.70
C LEU A 73 -13.57 2.48 -4.90
N GLU A 74 -14.08 1.93 -6.00
CA GLU A 74 -14.40 2.69 -7.23
C GLU A 74 -15.58 3.67 -7.03
N GLU A 75 -16.50 3.36 -6.09
CA GLU A 75 -17.60 4.26 -5.72
C GLU A 75 -17.10 5.46 -4.90
N PHE A 76 -16.07 5.25 -4.08
CA PHE A 76 -15.52 6.29 -3.19
C PHE A 76 -14.30 7.02 -3.74
N LEU A 77 -13.73 6.54 -4.83
CA LEU A 77 -12.60 7.13 -5.54
C LEU A 77 -12.84 7.01 -7.04
N CYS A 78 -13.56 7.98 -7.60
CA CYS A 78 -13.88 7.98 -9.01
C CYS A 78 -12.62 8.11 -9.86
N ASP A 79 -12.61 7.41 -10.99
CA ASP A 79 -11.61 7.66 -12.01
C ASP A 79 -12.00 8.90 -12.83
N VAL A 80 -11.07 9.84 -12.93
CA VAL A 80 -11.24 11.05 -13.74
C VAL A 80 -10.46 10.84 -15.04
N PRO A 81 -11.11 10.84 -16.21
CA PRO A 81 -10.43 10.55 -17.47
C PRO A 81 -9.18 11.42 -17.70
N GLY A 82 -8.06 10.77 -18.03
CA GLY A 82 -6.78 11.44 -18.30
C GLY A 82 -6.00 11.86 -17.06
N SER A 83 -6.35 11.34 -15.87
CA SER A 83 -5.67 11.69 -14.61
C SER A 83 -4.93 10.53 -13.94
N ASP A 84 -4.93 9.35 -14.56
CA ASP A 84 -4.30 8.11 -14.10
C ASP A 84 -2.90 7.87 -14.70
N GLY A 85 -2.45 8.74 -15.60
CA GLY A 85 -1.11 8.67 -16.20
C GLY A 85 0.02 9.08 -15.24
N ILE A 86 1.26 8.75 -15.63
CA ILE A 86 2.46 9.10 -14.86
C ILE A 86 2.91 10.52 -15.16
N LEU A 87 2.93 10.91 -16.44
CA LEU A 87 3.46 12.20 -16.93
C LEU A 87 2.30 13.13 -17.31
N GLY A 88 2.44 14.42 -17.02
CA GLY A 88 1.46 15.43 -17.39
C GLY A 88 0.11 15.34 -16.65
N CYS A 89 -0.07 14.36 -15.76
CA CYS A 89 -1.29 14.15 -14.99
C CYS A 89 -1.18 14.73 -13.57
N PRO A 90 -2.32 15.07 -12.91
CA PRO A 90 -2.33 15.47 -11.52
C PRO A 90 -1.66 14.44 -10.60
N LEU A 91 -0.82 14.91 -9.68
CA LEU A 91 -0.07 14.03 -8.77
C LEU A 91 -0.91 13.49 -7.62
N LEU A 92 -2.06 14.15 -7.37
CA LEU A 92 -2.98 13.83 -6.30
C LEU A 92 -4.42 14.05 -6.77
N LEU A 93 -5.26 13.06 -6.49
CA LEU A 93 -6.71 13.15 -6.54
C LEU A 93 -7.22 12.87 -5.14
N ILE A 94 -8.09 13.73 -4.61
CA ILE A 94 -8.83 13.52 -3.36
C ILE A 94 -10.31 13.53 -3.69
N GLN A 95 -11.04 12.54 -3.20
CA GLN A 95 -12.50 12.53 -3.17
C GLN A 95 -12.99 12.58 -1.72
N VAL A 96 -13.94 13.48 -1.47
CA VAL A 96 -14.61 13.64 -0.17
C VAL A 96 -16.09 13.34 -0.34
N THR A 97 -16.50 12.17 0.15
CA THR A 97 -17.87 11.67 0.05
C THR A 97 -18.60 11.83 1.37
N LEU A 98 -19.61 12.70 1.43
CA LEU A 98 -20.47 12.90 2.60
C LEU A 98 -21.51 11.78 2.70
N LEU A 99 -21.62 11.15 3.86
CA LEU A 99 -22.58 10.09 4.14
C LEU A 99 -23.87 10.66 4.75
N ARG A 100 -24.98 9.93 4.63
CA ARG A 100 -26.30 10.33 5.16
C ARG A 100 -26.30 10.57 6.67
N CYS A 101 -25.42 9.88 7.41
CA CYS A 101 -25.27 10.06 8.87
C CYS A 101 -24.41 11.28 9.27
N GLY A 102 -23.95 12.09 8.31
CA GLY A 102 -23.06 13.23 8.56
C GLY A 102 -21.57 12.88 8.69
N GLY A 103 -21.23 11.58 8.72
CA GLY A 103 -19.85 11.11 8.55
C GLY A 103 -19.39 11.28 7.10
N PHE A 104 -18.11 11.04 6.82
CA PHE A 104 -17.57 11.15 5.48
C PHE A 104 -16.47 10.13 5.21
N ILE A 105 -16.18 9.91 3.93
CA ILE A 105 -15.04 9.13 3.44
C ILE A 105 -14.10 10.08 2.72
N LEU A 106 -12.82 10.01 3.07
CA LEU A 106 -11.74 10.67 2.34
C LEU A 106 -10.93 9.59 1.63
N ALA A 107 -11.02 9.57 0.31
CA ALA A 107 -10.26 8.67 -0.54
C ALA A 107 -9.25 9.47 -1.36
N LEU A 108 -8.11 8.87 -1.66
CA LEU A 108 -7.07 9.52 -2.45
C LEU A 108 -6.40 8.57 -3.44
N ARG A 109 -6.00 9.12 -4.58
CA ARG A 109 -5.05 8.51 -5.51
C ARG A 109 -3.81 9.39 -5.59
N LEU A 110 -2.64 8.79 -5.43
CA LEU A 110 -1.37 9.47 -5.38
C LEU A 110 -0.42 8.87 -6.43
N ASN A 111 0.27 9.73 -7.17
CA ASN A 111 1.40 9.28 -7.98
C ASN A 111 2.58 8.91 -7.07
N HIS A 112 2.84 7.62 -6.88
CA HIS A 112 3.82 7.10 -5.91
C HIS A 112 5.28 7.56 -6.16
N THR A 113 5.59 8.11 -7.33
CA THR A 113 6.93 8.68 -7.58
C THR A 113 7.19 9.97 -6.80
N ILE A 114 6.13 10.65 -6.34
CA ILE A 114 6.27 11.91 -5.59
C ILE A 114 6.63 11.67 -4.12
N CYS A 115 6.10 10.66 -3.46
CA CYS A 115 6.41 10.33 -2.07
C CYS A 115 6.04 8.90 -1.71
N ASP A 116 6.62 8.43 -0.61
CA ASP A 116 6.28 7.16 0.03
C ASP A 116 5.10 7.31 1.02
N GLY A 117 4.79 6.21 1.72
CA GLY A 117 3.74 6.18 2.74
C GLY A 117 3.93 7.18 3.88
N ALA A 118 5.18 7.43 4.30
CA ALA A 118 5.46 8.40 5.36
C ALA A 118 5.23 9.84 4.88
N GLY A 119 5.66 10.14 3.65
CA GLY A 119 5.47 11.45 3.04
C GLY A 119 4.00 11.81 2.86
N VAL A 120 3.16 10.90 2.34
CA VAL A 120 1.71 11.16 2.22
C VAL A 120 1.03 11.29 3.59
N ALA A 121 1.45 10.51 4.60
CA ALA A 121 0.91 10.63 5.95
C ALA A 121 1.24 12.01 6.57
N GLN A 122 2.47 12.51 6.41
CA GLN A 122 2.85 13.83 6.88
C GLN A 122 2.07 14.94 6.15
N PHE A 123 1.87 14.81 4.84
CA PHE A 123 1.04 15.74 4.06
C PHE A 123 -0.40 15.77 4.57
N LEU A 124 -1.05 14.61 4.78
CA LEU A 124 -2.43 14.54 5.29
C LEU A 124 -2.54 15.08 6.72
N ASN A 125 -1.54 14.85 7.56
CA ASN A 125 -1.47 15.49 8.88
C ASN A 125 -1.44 17.01 8.75
N THR A 126 -0.65 17.54 7.81
CA THR A 126 -0.61 18.98 7.53
C THR A 126 -1.97 19.49 7.07
N VAL A 127 -2.67 18.78 6.17
CA VAL A 127 -4.05 19.13 5.78
C VAL A 127 -4.96 19.17 7.01
N GLY A 128 -4.86 18.19 7.91
CA GLY A 128 -5.61 18.18 9.18
C GLY A 128 -5.29 19.38 10.08
N GLU A 129 -4.02 19.78 10.18
CA GLU A 129 -3.59 20.96 10.93
C GLU A 129 -4.15 22.26 10.35
N MET A 130 -4.13 22.42 9.03
CA MET A 130 -4.71 23.58 8.35
C MET A 130 -6.22 23.65 8.53
N ALA A 131 -6.90 22.48 8.54
CA ALA A 131 -8.34 22.38 8.83
C ALA A 131 -8.68 22.76 10.28
N GLN A 132 -7.76 22.53 11.21
CA GLN A 132 -7.85 22.97 12.61
C GLN A 132 -7.48 24.45 12.81
N GLY A 133 -7.12 25.16 11.74
CA GLY A 133 -6.81 26.59 11.79
C GLY A 133 -5.35 26.91 12.13
N LYS A 134 -4.44 25.92 12.16
CA LYS A 134 -3.00 26.23 12.23
C LYS A 134 -2.58 26.99 10.99
N ASN A 135 -1.58 27.86 11.13
CA ASN A 135 -1.06 28.69 10.03
C ASN A 135 0.13 28.06 9.31
N GLU A 136 0.85 27.16 9.97
CA GLU A 136 2.06 26.53 9.45
C GLU A 136 2.07 25.04 9.83
N PRO A 137 2.71 24.17 9.02
CA PRO A 137 2.89 22.75 9.34
C PRO A 137 3.78 22.59 10.58
N SER A 138 3.43 21.69 11.49
CA SER A 138 4.31 21.40 12.65
C SER A 138 5.63 20.74 12.23
N ILE A 139 5.65 20.08 11.06
CA ILE A 139 6.87 19.55 10.43
C ILE A 139 6.97 20.15 9.02
N PRO A 140 7.84 21.14 8.80
CA PRO A 140 8.01 21.74 7.48
C PRO A 140 8.46 20.70 6.45
N PRO A 141 7.85 20.64 5.25
CA PRO A 141 8.35 19.79 4.19
C PRO A 141 9.68 20.33 3.65
N VAL A 142 10.57 19.42 3.25
CA VAL A 142 11.79 19.73 2.53
C VAL A 142 11.77 19.03 1.17
N TRP A 143 12.28 19.69 0.13
CA TRP A 143 12.39 19.07 -1.19
C TRP A 143 13.61 18.16 -1.27
N GLU A 144 14.81 18.74 -1.13
CA GLU A 144 16.16 18.14 -0.99
C GLU A 144 16.34 16.68 -1.49
N ARG A 145 15.80 16.35 -2.67
CA ARG A 145 15.84 14.98 -3.23
C ARG A 145 17.26 14.57 -3.59
N GLU A 146 18.13 15.55 -3.82
CA GLU A 146 19.54 15.38 -4.11
C GLU A 146 20.34 14.69 -3.00
N VAL A 147 19.84 14.68 -1.76
CA VAL A 147 20.46 13.92 -0.65
C VAL A 147 20.46 12.41 -0.95
N LEU A 148 19.54 11.95 -1.80
CA LEU A 148 19.44 10.57 -2.29
C LEU A 148 20.09 10.36 -3.66
N ASN A 149 20.82 11.35 -4.19
CA ASN A 149 21.58 11.15 -5.43
C ASN A 149 22.66 10.07 -5.25
N ALA A 150 22.95 9.37 -6.35
CA ALA A 150 24.08 8.46 -6.41
C ALA A 150 25.40 9.20 -6.14
N ARG A 151 26.39 8.46 -5.64
CA ARG A 151 27.76 8.96 -5.50
C ARG A 151 28.34 9.32 -6.88
N ASP A 152 29.30 10.23 -6.89
CA ASP A 152 30.07 10.60 -8.07
C ASP A 152 31.58 10.37 -7.83
N PRO A 153 32.23 9.39 -8.51
CA PRO A 153 31.63 8.44 -9.44
C PRO A 153 30.78 7.38 -8.70
N PRO A 154 29.79 6.75 -9.38
CA PRO A 154 29.04 5.64 -8.82
C PRO A 154 29.98 4.49 -8.42
N ARG A 155 29.73 3.88 -7.26
CA ARG A 155 30.49 2.73 -6.74
C ARG A 155 29.54 1.61 -6.37
N ILE A 156 29.56 0.54 -7.14
CA ILE A 156 28.79 -0.68 -6.89
C ILE A 156 29.66 -1.59 -6.02
N THR A 157 29.18 -1.95 -4.82
CA THR A 157 29.95 -2.74 -3.84
C THR A 157 29.50 -4.19 -3.71
N ARG A 158 28.32 -4.52 -4.23
CA ARG A 158 27.77 -5.87 -4.23
C ARG A 158 26.84 -6.06 -5.43
N MET A 159 26.54 -7.32 -5.74
CA MET A 159 25.46 -7.64 -6.66
C MET A 159 24.13 -7.21 -6.05
N HIS A 160 23.30 -6.55 -6.85
CA HIS A 160 21.99 -6.07 -6.47
C HIS A 160 20.94 -6.89 -7.20
N HIS A 161 20.51 -7.99 -6.58
CA HIS A 161 19.49 -8.89 -7.12
C HIS A 161 18.13 -8.20 -7.29
N GLU A 162 17.92 -7.07 -6.61
CA GLU A 162 16.71 -6.25 -6.72
C GLU A 162 16.50 -5.64 -8.12
N PHE A 163 17.54 -5.64 -8.97
CA PHE A 163 17.48 -5.18 -10.36
C PHE A 163 17.55 -6.31 -11.38
N GLU A 164 17.53 -7.58 -10.96
CA GLU A 164 17.50 -8.70 -11.89
C GLU A 164 16.20 -8.71 -12.69
N GLU A 165 16.30 -8.84 -14.01
CA GLU A 165 15.13 -8.97 -14.86
C GLU A 165 14.50 -10.34 -14.61
N ILE A 166 13.30 -10.34 -14.03
CA ILE A 166 12.50 -11.55 -13.89
C ILE A 166 12.01 -11.92 -15.29
N ILE A 167 12.65 -12.91 -15.90
CA ILE A 167 12.18 -13.50 -17.16
C ILE A 167 10.87 -14.21 -16.85
N ASP A 168 9.76 -13.58 -17.26
CA ASP A 168 8.44 -14.16 -17.11
C ASP A 168 8.31 -15.33 -18.09
N TYR A 169 8.58 -16.55 -17.61
CA TYR A 169 8.35 -17.79 -18.33
C TYR A 169 6.88 -18.22 -18.30
N SER A 170 5.94 -17.32 -18.01
CA SER A 170 4.51 -17.64 -18.11
C SER A 170 4.22 -18.17 -19.52
N ASP A 171 3.96 -19.48 -19.54
CA ASP A 171 3.46 -20.19 -20.69
C ASP A 171 2.27 -19.39 -21.23
N GLN A 172 2.24 -19.12 -22.54
CA GLN A 172 1.14 -18.38 -23.21
C GLN A 172 -0.25 -19.05 -23.03
N SER A 173 -0.31 -20.13 -22.26
CA SER A 173 -1.50 -20.83 -21.78
C SER A 173 -2.12 -20.23 -20.50
N SER A 174 -1.45 -19.35 -19.73
CA SER A 174 -2.03 -18.75 -18.51
C SER A 174 -2.83 -17.47 -18.76
N ALA A 175 -3.48 -17.39 -19.92
CA ALA A 175 -4.42 -16.33 -20.24
C ALA A 175 -5.48 -16.23 -19.11
N ALA A 176 -5.46 -15.10 -18.39
CA ALA A 176 -6.51 -14.65 -17.46
C ALA A 176 -6.99 -15.68 -16.42
N ALA A 177 -6.08 -16.24 -15.60
CA ALA A 177 -6.54 -16.81 -14.35
C ALA A 177 -7.20 -15.70 -13.51
N GLU A 178 -8.45 -15.89 -13.09
CA GLU A 178 -9.14 -14.96 -12.20
C GLU A 178 -8.34 -14.84 -10.89
N MET A 179 -7.70 -13.69 -10.73
CA MET A 179 -6.90 -13.35 -9.58
C MET A 179 -7.82 -12.82 -8.49
N VAL A 180 -7.73 -13.40 -7.29
CA VAL A 180 -8.55 -13.01 -6.16
C VAL A 180 -7.68 -12.40 -5.08
N GLN A 181 -8.08 -11.23 -4.61
CA GLN A 181 -7.50 -10.56 -3.45
C GLN A 181 -8.28 -10.93 -2.19
N LYS A 182 -7.58 -11.26 -1.09
CA LYS A 182 -8.17 -11.45 0.23
C LYS A 182 -7.32 -10.79 1.30
N SER A 183 -7.96 -10.39 2.40
CA SER A 183 -7.28 -9.88 3.61
C SER A 183 -7.40 -10.88 4.75
N PHE A 184 -6.37 -10.89 5.60
CA PHE A 184 -6.25 -11.79 6.72
C PHE A 184 -5.90 -11.01 7.98
N TYR A 185 -6.63 -11.28 9.06
CA TYR A 185 -6.38 -10.67 10.36
C TYR A 185 -5.47 -11.55 11.21
N PHE A 186 -4.39 -10.96 11.73
CA PHE A 186 -3.46 -11.62 12.65
C PHE A 186 -3.56 -10.99 14.04
N GLY A 187 -4.43 -11.54 14.87
CA GLY A 187 -4.59 -11.12 16.25
C GLY A 187 -3.56 -11.74 17.21
N PRO A 188 -3.66 -11.43 18.51
CA PRO A 188 -2.75 -11.97 19.52
C PRO A 188 -2.68 -13.51 19.53
N LYS A 189 -3.79 -14.19 19.24
CA LYS A 189 -3.87 -15.66 19.18
C LYS A 189 -3.06 -16.20 18.02
N GLU A 190 -3.25 -15.66 16.81
CA GLU A 190 -2.54 -16.07 15.60
C GLU A 190 -1.05 -15.80 15.73
N ILE A 191 -0.66 -14.63 16.26
CA ILE A 191 0.75 -14.30 16.52
C ILE A 191 1.37 -15.27 17.53
N THR A 192 0.63 -15.65 18.56
CA THR A 192 1.13 -16.63 19.56
C THR A 192 1.31 -18.01 18.93
N ALA A 193 0.37 -18.45 18.09
CA ALA A 193 0.51 -19.72 17.35
C ALA A 193 1.73 -19.70 16.42
N LEU A 194 1.92 -18.63 15.63
CA LEU A 194 3.06 -18.48 14.73
C LEU A 194 4.40 -18.53 15.47
N LYS A 195 4.50 -17.89 16.64
CA LYS A 195 5.72 -17.92 17.45
C LYS A 195 6.13 -19.32 17.91
N LYS A 196 5.19 -20.27 18.06
CA LYS A 196 5.52 -21.66 18.43
C LYS A 196 6.25 -22.42 17.33
N HIS A 197 6.20 -21.95 16.09
CA HIS A 197 6.95 -22.54 14.99
C HIS A 197 8.41 -22.04 14.92
N LEU A 198 8.79 -21.08 15.76
CA LEU A 198 10.15 -20.54 15.80
C LEU A 198 11.06 -21.43 16.64
N THR A 199 12.30 -21.59 16.18
CA THR A 199 13.37 -22.18 17.00
C THR A 199 13.85 -21.17 18.05
N LEU A 200 14.49 -21.65 19.13
CA LEU A 200 14.94 -20.80 20.25
C LEU A 200 15.79 -19.59 19.80
N HIS A 201 16.57 -19.75 18.73
CA HIS A 201 17.43 -18.70 18.17
C HIS A 201 16.69 -17.59 17.42
N LEU A 202 15.41 -17.78 17.06
CA LEU A 202 14.59 -16.82 16.33
C LEU A 202 13.52 -16.16 17.20
N SER A 203 13.57 -16.38 18.52
CA SER A 203 12.57 -15.90 19.48
C SER A 203 12.45 -14.36 19.56
N SER A 204 13.45 -13.63 19.06
CA SER A 204 13.49 -12.16 19.01
C SER A 204 13.01 -11.54 17.69
N CYS A 205 12.46 -12.32 16.74
CA CYS A 205 12.05 -11.78 15.45
C CYS A 205 10.92 -10.74 15.58
N SER A 206 10.89 -9.77 14.65
CA SER A 206 9.82 -8.78 14.64
C SER A 206 8.48 -9.42 14.23
N ARG A 207 7.36 -8.75 14.53
CA ARG A 207 6.04 -9.17 14.03
C ARG A 207 5.98 -9.12 12.49
N PHE A 208 6.68 -8.16 11.89
CA PHE A 208 6.75 -8.02 10.44
C PHE A 208 7.42 -9.23 9.80
N ASP A 209 8.58 -9.65 10.30
CA ASP A 209 9.30 -10.82 9.79
C ASP A 209 8.47 -12.09 9.97
N LEU A 210 7.88 -12.26 11.16
CA LEU A 210 7.06 -13.43 11.48
C LEU A 210 5.89 -13.60 10.51
N ILE A 211 5.14 -12.52 10.28
CA ILE A 211 3.98 -12.53 9.38
C ILE A 211 4.44 -12.69 7.94
N THR A 212 5.50 -11.98 7.53
CA THR A 212 6.07 -12.06 6.17
C THR A 212 6.51 -13.46 5.82
N SER A 213 7.31 -14.10 6.69
CA SER A 213 7.77 -15.47 6.47
C SER A 213 6.61 -16.48 6.45
N CYS A 214 5.59 -16.30 7.30
CA CYS A 214 4.39 -17.11 7.27
C CYS A 214 3.66 -17.00 5.92
N LEU A 215 3.37 -15.76 5.49
CA LEU A 215 2.66 -15.50 4.24
C LEU A 215 3.45 -16.02 3.04
N TRP A 216 4.78 -15.82 3.02
CA TRP A 216 5.64 -16.34 1.96
C TRP A 216 5.59 -17.87 1.90
N LYS A 217 5.76 -18.56 3.04
CA LYS A 217 5.65 -20.03 3.11
C LYS A 217 4.30 -20.53 2.62
N CYS A 218 3.21 -19.93 3.10
CA CYS A 218 1.85 -20.30 2.69
C CYS A 218 1.67 -20.11 1.18
N ARG A 219 2.19 -19.02 0.62
CA ARG A 219 2.15 -18.72 -0.82
C ARG A 219 2.91 -19.76 -1.64
N THR A 220 4.14 -20.09 -1.24
CA THR A 220 4.97 -21.07 -1.94
C THR A 220 4.32 -22.46 -1.96
N VAL A 221 3.78 -22.91 -0.83
CA VAL A 221 3.03 -24.18 -0.74
C VAL A 221 1.79 -24.14 -1.63
N ALA A 222 1.03 -23.05 -1.58
CA ALA A 222 -0.22 -22.90 -2.30
C ALA A 222 -0.07 -22.83 -3.84
N LEU A 223 1.09 -22.39 -4.32
CA LEU A 223 1.39 -22.32 -5.75
C LEU A 223 1.92 -23.65 -6.32
N GLU A 224 2.07 -24.69 -5.50
CA GLU A 224 2.46 -26.05 -5.93
C GLU A 224 3.67 -26.05 -6.91
N HIS A 225 4.64 -25.17 -6.70
CA HIS A 225 5.80 -25.09 -7.58
C HIS A 225 6.55 -26.43 -7.59
N ASN A 226 6.78 -26.96 -8.79
CA ASN A 226 7.54 -28.18 -9.00
C ASN A 226 8.97 -27.95 -8.49
N PRO A 227 9.55 -28.81 -7.63
CA PRO A 227 10.83 -28.58 -6.96
C PRO A 227 12.08 -28.69 -7.87
N LYS A 228 11.97 -28.36 -9.17
CA LYS A 228 13.07 -28.40 -10.15
C LYS A 228 13.71 -27.05 -10.47
N GLN A 229 13.35 -25.98 -9.77
CA GLN A 229 14.08 -24.71 -9.86
C GLN A 229 14.58 -24.33 -8.48
N GLU A 230 15.91 -24.31 -8.36
CA GLU A 230 16.62 -23.84 -7.17
C GLU A 230 16.54 -22.31 -7.09
N ASN A 231 16.28 -21.84 -5.87
CA ASN A 231 16.42 -20.49 -5.33
C ASN A 231 15.52 -19.38 -5.91
N GLU A 232 14.47 -19.06 -5.15
CA GLU A 232 13.83 -17.74 -5.16
C GLU A 232 13.87 -17.16 -3.74
N ASP A 233 14.40 -15.95 -3.57
CA ASP A 233 14.33 -15.14 -2.34
C ASP A 233 13.14 -14.15 -2.43
N GLY A 234 12.45 -13.90 -1.31
CA GLY A 234 11.09 -13.31 -1.29
C GLY A 234 10.93 -11.88 -0.76
N ILE A 235 9.73 -11.30 -0.97
CA ILE A 235 9.20 -10.05 -0.35
C ILE A 235 7.67 -10.19 -0.12
N LEU A 236 7.11 -9.58 0.95
CA LEU A 236 5.67 -9.57 1.30
C LEU A 236 4.83 -8.61 0.47
N VAL A 237 3.70 -9.09 -0.07
CA VAL A 237 2.75 -8.30 -0.87
C VAL A 237 1.31 -8.73 -0.51
N PRO A 238 0.29 -7.85 -0.60
CA PRO A 238 -1.11 -8.28 -0.70
C PRO A 238 -1.22 -9.55 -1.55
N VAL A 239 -1.82 -10.59 -0.97
CA VAL A 239 -1.81 -11.90 -1.58
C VAL A 239 -2.91 -11.93 -2.63
N CYS A 240 -2.51 -11.63 -3.86
CA CYS A 240 -3.32 -11.83 -5.04
C CYS A 240 -2.89 -13.17 -5.65
N LEU A 241 -3.79 -14.14 -5.68
CA LEU A 241 -3.51 -15.48 -6.20
C LEU A 241 -4.68 -15.93 -7.08
N PRO A 242 -4.42 -16.84 -8.05
CA PRO A 242 -5.50 -17.55 -8.72
C PRO A 242 -6.44 -18.18 -7.70
N LEU A 243 -7.75 -18.18 -7.96
CA LEU A 243 -8.78 -18.65 -7.01
C LEU A 243 -8.42 -19.97 -6.30
N LYS A 244 -8.02 -21.00 -7.06
CA LYS A 244 -7.64 -22.32 -6.51
C LYS A 244 -6.39 -22.25 -5.61
N SER A 245 -5.40 -21.45 -6.00
CA SER A 245 -4.21 -21.21 -5.19
C SER A 245 -4.57 -20.45 -3.91
N MET A 246 -5.50 -19.50 -3.97
CA MET A 246 -5.99 -18.80 -2.79
C MET A 246 -6.67 -19.76 -1.80
N GLU A 247 -7.46 -20.73 -2.26
CA GLU A 247 -8.08 -21.74 -1.37
C GLU A 247 -7.03 -22.57 -0.61
N ARG A 248 -5.99 -23.05 -1.30
CA ARG A 248 -4.86 -23.76 -0.68
C ARG A 248 -4.08 -22.87 0.28
N PHE A 249 -3.86 -21.62 -0.10
CA PHE A 249 -3.22 -20.62 0.75
C PHE A 249 -3.96 -20.45 2.08
N GLN A 250 -5.29 -20.34 2.03
CA GLN A 250 -6.11 -20.21 3.23
C GLN A 250 -6.04 -21.45 4.12
N GLN A 251 -5.96 -22.65 3.53
CA GLN A 251 -5.80 -23.90 4.29
C GLN A 251 -4.46 -23.94 5.02
N GLU A 252 -3.36 -23.64 4.32
CA GLU A 252 -2.02 -23.63 4.92
C GLU A 252 -1.88 -22.54 5.98
N LEU A 253 -2.44 -21.36 5.73
CA LEU A 253 -2.45 -20.27 6.71
C LEU A 253 -3.19 -20.69 7.98
N LYS A 254 -4.41 -21.25 7.85
CA LYS A 254 -5.17 -21.77 9.00
C LYS A 254 -4.39 -22.84 9.77
N ARG A 255 -3.65 -23.70 9.07
CA ARG A 255 -2.83 -24.74 9.69
C ARG A 255 -1.72 -24.14 10.55
N MET A 256 -1.07 -23.09 10.07
CA MET A 256 0.02 -22.38 10.77
C MET A 256 -0.47 -21.50 11.92
N THR A 257 -1.69 -20.98 11.85
CA THR A 257 -2.24 -20.10 12.88
C THR A 257 -3.13 -20.84 13.90
N SER A 258 -3.35 -22.14 13.74
CA SER A 258 -4.08 -22.97 14.70
C SER A 258 -3.20 -23.44 15.86
N LEU A 259 -3.75 -23.43 17.07
CA LEU A 259 -3.06 -23.90 18.29
C LEU A 259 -3.06 -25.43 18.45
N GLU A 260 -3.85 -26.16 17.66
CA GLU A 260 -4.15 -27.59 17.86
C GLU A 260 -3.20 -28.54 17.11
N ASN A 261 -2.40 -28.06 16.17
CA ASN A 261 -1.72 -28.92 15.17
C ASN A 261 -0.28 -29.36 15.51
N MET A 262 0.16 -29.31 16.78
CA MET A 262 1.57 -29.61 17.12
C MET A 262 1.86 -31.00 17.69
N GLU A 263 0.89 -31.91 17.82
CA GLU A 263 1.17 -33.29 18.28
C GLU A 263 1.75 -34.23 17.21
N ASN A 264 1.91 -33.80 15.95
CA ASN A 264 2.34 -34.69 14.85
C ASN A 264 3.54 -34.21 14.03
N ILE A 265 4.34 -33.25 14.53
CA ILE A 265 5.52 -32.75 13.81
C ILE A 265 6.78 -33.45 14.32
N ASP A 266 6.90 -34.77 14.11
CA ASP A 266 8.16 -35.51 14.36
C ASP A 266 8.70 -36.24 13.11
N ASN A 267 8.21 -35.91 11.90
CA ASN A 267 8.63 -36.63 10.69
C ASN A 267 8.84 -35.80 9.43
N ASN A 268 9.02 -34.47 9.53
CA ASN A 268 9.40 -33.69 8.35
C ASN A 268 10.71 -32.95 8.57
N LYS A 269 11.69 -33.26 7.71
CA LYS A 269 13.05 -32.67 7.72
C LYS A 269 12.96 -31.14 7.80
N PRO A 270 13.78 -30.48 8.62
CA PRO A 270 13.75 -29.04 8.75
C PRO A 270 14.21 -28.39 7.43
N ALA A 271 13.33 -27.59 6.84
CA ALA A 271 13.75 -26.64 5.81
C ALA A 271 14.69 -25.63 6.47
N LYS A 272 15.96 -25.62 6.06
CA LYS A 272 16.93 -24.60 6.47
C LYS A 272 16.52 -23.28 5.81
N ILE A 273 15.98 -22.36 6.61
CA ILE A 273 15.91 -20.95 6.23
C ILE A 273 17.26 -20.36 6.61
N MET A 274 18.14 -20.15 5.63
CA MET A 274 19.34 -19.33 5.83
C MET A 274 18.93 -17.88 5.68
N SER A 275 18.90 -17.16 6.81
CA SER A 275 18.86 -15.70 6.81
C SER A 275 20.16 -15.19 6.18
N MET A 276 20.05 -14.34 5.14
CA MET A 276 21.12 -13.43 4.73
C MET A 276 20.61 -12.00 4.89
N LEU A 277 21.36 -11.21 5.65
CA LEU A 277 21.26 -9.76 5.77
C LEU A 277 21.73 -9.06 4.48
#